data_AF-A0A8J6EV52-F1
#
_entry.id   AF-A0A8J6EV52-F1
#
_cell.length_a   1.000
_cell.length_b   1.000
_cell.length_c   1.000
_cell.angle_alpha   90.00
_cell.angle_beta   90.00
_cell.angle_gamma   90.00
#
_symmetry.space_group_name_H-M   'P 1'
#
loop_
_entity.id
_entity.type
_entity.pdbx_description
1 polymer ?
#
loop_
_entity_poly.entity_id
_entity_poly.type
_entity_poly.pdbx_seq_one_letter_code
_entity_poly.pdbx_strand_id
1 'polypeptide(L)'
;MSHGVSPPLLLWAEDMCLVLFLRTRRLLLQTGILFCVLLLLLWVSVFLYGSFYYSYMPTVKFSTPVHYQYSSTCSPSPGVLCSFPTANVSLLRNSRDRILMYGQPYRITLELLVPESTVNRNLGMFMVSMVCYTRGGKEISYTARSAMLHYKSHLLKTLETLASLPLLLSGLSEQKQTLEVELHSEYREDSVGFVKEVFVL
;
A
#
# COMPACT_ATOMS: atom_id res chain seq x y z
N MET A 1 1.48 -16.84 90.56
CA MET A 1 1.28 -15.98 89.37
C MET A 1 1.58 -16.82 88.14
N SER A 2 0.65 -16.85 87.19
CA SER A 2 0.52 -17.85 86.13
C SER A 2 1.75 -17.97 85.23
N HIS A 3 2.31 -19.18 85.11
CA HIS A 3 3.24 -19.55 84.04
C HIS A 3 2.42 -19.91 82.80
N GLY A 4 2.32 -18.97 81.85
CA GLY A 4 1.71 -19.22 80.55
C GLY A 4 2.63 -20.07 79.68
N VAL A 5 2.33 -21.37 79.56
CA VAL A 5 2.94 -22.24 78.56
C VAL A 5 2.15 -22.05 77.26
N SER A 6 2.73 -21.36 76.28
CA SER A 6 2.17 -21.25 74.93
C SER A 6 2.24 -22.60 74.21
N PRO A 7 1.20 -23.02 73.47
CA PRO A 7 1.16 -24.35 72.85
C PRO A 7 2.13 -24.41 71.64
N PRO A 8 2.85 -25.52 71.45
CA PRO A 8 3.90 -25.66 70.42
C PRO A 8 3.40 -25.50 68.98
N LEU A 9 2.10 -25.68 68.75
CA LEU A 9 1.45 -25.56 67.44
C LEU A 9 1.31 -24.10 66.97
N LEU A 10 1.17 -23.14 67.88
CA LEU A 10 1.02 -21.72 67.54
C LEU A 10 2.35 -21.14 67.06
N LEU A 11 3.44 -21.44 67.77
CA LEU A 11 4.80 -21.06 67.36
C LEU A 11 5.18 -21.67 66.01
N TRP A 12 4.81 -22.94 65.77
CA TRP A 12 5.02 -23.61 64.50
C TRP A 12 4.24 -22.96 63.34
N ALA A 13 3.00 -22.50 63.60
CA ALA A 13 2.20 -21.80 62.60
C ALA A 13 2.78 -20.42 62.26
N GLU A 14 3.31 -19.69 63.24
CA GLU A 14 3.98 -18.40 63.03
C GLU A 14 5.25 -18.54 62.19
N ASP A 15 6.08 -19.56 62.48
CA ASP A 15 7.30 -19.85 61.71
C ASP A 15 6.98 -20.27 60.27
N MET A 16 5.95 -21.10 60.06
CA MET A 16 5.52 -21.50 58.72
C MET A 16 4.96 -20.32 57.91
N CYS A 17 4.22 -19.42 58.55
CA CYS A 17 3.75 -18.19 57.90
C CYS A 17 4.89 -17.28 57.46
N LEU A 18 5.91 -17.11 58.31
CA LEU A 18 7.10 -16.31 57.97
C LEU A 18 7.90 -16.92 56.82
N VAL A 19 8.11 -18.25 56.83
CA VAL A 19 8.80 -18.96 55.75
C VAL A 19 8.01 -18.89 54.44
N LEU A 20 6.69 -19.05 54.50
CA LEU A 20 5.81 -18.94 53.33
C LEU A 20 5.83 -17.52 52.76
N PHE A 21 5.74 -16.49 53.61
CA PHE A 21 5.81 -15.08 53.22
C PHE A 21 7.16 -14.73 52.57
N LEU A 22 8.27 -15.22 53.13
CA LEU A 22 9.59 -15.03 52.54
C LEU A 22 9.74 -15.75 51.19
N ARG A 23 9.13 -16.93 51.03
CA ARG A 23 9.16 -17.70 49.78
C ARG A 23 8.29 -17.07 48.69
N THR A 24 7.09 -16.60 49.01
CA THR A 24 6.23 -15.86 48.07
C THR A 24 6.87 -14.55 47.65
N ARG A 25 7.44 -13.78 48.58
CA ARG A 25 8.17 -12.54 48.24
C ARG A 25 9.34 -12.80 47.28
N ARG A 26 10.12 -13.86 47.48
CA ARG A 26 11.21 -14.24 46.55
C ARG A 26 10.68 -14.63 45.18
N LEU A 27 9.61 -15.44 45.10
CA LEU A 27 9.01 -15.85 43.83
C LEU A 27 8.36 -14.69 43.07
N LEU A 28 7.72 -13.75 43.76
CA LEU A 28 7.15 -12.54 43.17
C LEU A 28 8.26 -11.62 42.62
N LEU A 29 9.34 -11.42 43.38
CA LEU A 29 10.50 -10.65 42.91
C LEU A 29 11.17 -11.33 41.71
N GLN A 30 11.39 -12.65 41.78
CA GLN A 30 12.04 -13.40 40.70
C GLN A 30 11.19 -13.42 39.41
N THR A 31 9.88 -13.65 39.53
CA THR A 31 8.95 -13.59 38.39
C THR A 31 8.83 -12.16 37.86
N GLY A 32 8.79 -11.16 38.73
CA GLY A 32 8.76 -9.75 38.35
C GLY A 32 10.01 -9.31 37.60
N ILE A 33 11.19 -9.72 38.06
CA ILE A 33 12.46 -9.47 37.37
C ILE A 33 12.48 -10.19 36.01
N LEU A 34 12.09 -11.47 35.96
CA LEU A 34 12.01 -12.21 34.69
C LEU A 34 11.07 -11.52 33.69
N PHE A 35 9.89 -11.12 34.14
CA PHE A 35 8.92 -10.41 33.31
C PHE A 35 9.45 -9.06 32.84
N CYS A 36 10.12 -8.30 33.72
CA CYS A 36 10.76 -7.04 33.38
C CYS A 36 11.87 -7.23 32.33
N VAL A 37 12.73 -8.25 32.50
CA VAL A 37 13.77 -8.59 31.52
C VAL A 37 13.15 -8.98 30.18
N LEU A 38 12.10 -9.79 30.17
CA LEU A 38 11.39 -10.16 28.93
C LEU A 38 10.79 -8.94 28.23
N LEU A 39 10.17 -8.03 28.99
CA LEU A 39 9.64 -6.77 28.44
C LEU A 39 10.74 -5.87 27.89
N LEU A 40 11.87 -5.73 28.59
CA LEU A 40 13.01 -4.94 28.13
C LEU A 40 13.61 -5.55 26.85
N LEU A 41 13.79 -6.87 26.80
CA LEU A 41 14.28 -7.56 25.61
C LEU A 41 13.32 -7.38 24.42
N LEU A 42 12.01 -7.50 24.65
CA LEU A 42 11.00 -7.26 23.62
C LEU A 42 11.07 -5.82 23.14
N TRP A 43 11.17 -4.85 24.06
CA TRP A 43 11.26 -3.44 23.73
C TRP A 43 12.50 -3.11 22.89
N VAL A 44 13.67 -3.62 23.29
CA VAL A 44 14.92 -3.47 22.54
C VAL A 44 14.81 -4.11 21.15
N SER A 45 14.21 -5.30 21.05
CA SER A 45 14.00 -5.99 19.77
C SER A 45 13.13 -5.17 18.81
N VAL A 46 11.98 -4.66 19.29
CA VAL A 46 11.08 -3.83 18.49
C VAL A 46 11.75 -2.54 18.05
N PHE A 47 12.49 -1.88 18.94
CA PHE A 47 13.21 -0.65 18.62
C PHE A 47 14.29 -0.88 17.56
N LEU A 48 15.11 -1.91 17.76
CA LEU A 48 16.19 -2.27 16.84
C LEU A 48 15.63 -2.61 15.46
N TYR A 49 14.59 -3.46 15.40
CA TYR A 49 13.92 -3.81 14.15
C TYR A 49 13.33 -2.58 13.46
N GLY A 50 12.62 -1.72 14.19
CA GLY A 50 12.04 -0.50 13.63
C GLY A 50 13.11 0.44 13.07
N SER A 51 14.21 0.65 13.79
CA SER A 51 15.32 1.49 13.33
C SER A 51 16.00 0.94 12.08
N PHE A 52 16.30 -0.37 12.03
CA PHE A 52 16.84 -1.00 10.83
C PHE A 52 15.88 -0.91 9.65
N TYR A 53 14.59 -1.18 9.89
CA TYR A 53 13.57 -1.12 8.85
C TYR A 53 13.53 0.27 8.22
N TYR A 54 13.40 1.34 9.02
CA TYR A 54 13.30 2.70 8.48
C TYR A 54 14.62 3.25 7.92
N SER A 55 15.76 2.82 8.46
CA SER A 55 17.06 3.32 7.98
C SER A 55 17.53 2.65 6.70
N TYR A 56 17.14 1.40 6.45
CA TYR A 56 17.69 0.61 5.35
C TYR A 56 16.67 0.14 4.31
N MET A 57 15.38 -0.03 4.62
CA MET A 57 14.40 -0.39 3.60
C MET A 57 14.06 0.85 2.76
N PRO A 58 14.48 0.90 1.47
CA PRO A 58 14.04 1.97 0.59
C PRO A 58 12.54 1.83 0.30
N THR A 59 11.95 2.93 -0.16
CA THR A 59 10.55 2.94 -0.63
C THR A 59 10.39 2.00 -1.82
N VAL A 60 9.70 0.87 -1.62
CA VAL A 60 9.55 -0.21 -2.60
C VAL A 60 8.60 0.13 -3.76
N LYS A 61 7.78 1.17 -3.63
CA LYS A 61 6.81 1.60 -4.64
C LYS A 61 6.73 3.12 -4.68
N PHE A 62 6.73 3.65 -5.89
CA PHE A 62 6.52 5.07 -6.15
C PHE A 62 5.32 5.22 -7.08
N SER A 63 4.37 6.07 -6.69
CA SER A 63 3.18 6.37 -7.46
C SER A 63 3.06 7.88 -7.68
N THR A 64 2.70 8.26 -8.91
CA THR A 64 2.43 9.65 -9.30
C THR A 64 1.06 9.75 -9.94
N PRO A 65 0.30 10.81 -9.65
CA PRO A 65 -0.96 11.03 -10.35
C PRO A 65 -0.71 11.26 -11.84
N VAL A 66 -1.59 10.69 -12.67
CA VAL A 66 -1.58 10.85 -14.12
C VAL A 66 -2.72 11.80 -14.49
N HIS A 67 -2.38 12.93 -15.11
CA HIS A 67 -3.36 13.92 -15.53
C HIS A 67 -3.53 13.88 -17.05
N TYR A 68 -4.65 13.33 -17.51
CA TYR A 68 -4.97 13.25 -18.93
C TYR A 68 -5.38 14.60 -19.51
N GLN A 69 -4.87 14.89 -20.70
CA GLN A 69 -5.13 16.05 -21.51
C GLN A 69 -5.57 15.60 -22.90
N TYR A 70 -6.53 16.32 -23.45
CA TYR A 70 -7.01 16.12 -24.82
C TYR A 70 -6.50 17.28 -25.66
N SER A 71 -5.99 16.97 -26.85
CA SER A 71 -5.66 18.02 -27.81
C SER A 71 -6.94 18.63 -28.38
N SER A 72 -7.06 19.95 -28.30
CA SER A 72 -8.17 20.74 -28.83
C SER A 72 -7.86 21.37 -30.19
N THR A 73 -6.66 21.15 -30.74
CA THR A 73 -6.20 21.80 -31.98
C THR A 73 -6.72 21.12 -33.26
N CYS A 74 -7.66 20.20 -33.13
CA CYS A 74 -8.25 19.44 -34.22
C CYS A 74 -9.58 20.07 -34.67
N SER A 75 -9.84 20.07 -35.98
CA SER A 75 -11.13 20.43 -36.57
C SER A 75 -11.78 19.15 -37.12
N PRO A 76 -12.39 18.31 -36.25
CA PRO A 76 -12.92 17.03 -36.67
C PRO A 76 -14.22 17.20 -37.47
N SER A 77 -14.44 16.30 -38.41
CA SER A 77 -15.76 16.08 -39.01
C SER A 77 -16.77 15.59 -37.96
N PRO A 78 -18.08 15.85 -38.13
CA PRO A 78 -19.10 15.37 -37.20
C PRO A 78 -19.01 13.84 -37.04
N GLY A 79 -18.88 13.38 -35.78
CA GLY A 79 -18.82 11.96 -35.43
C GLY A 79 -17.40 11.36 -35.26
N VAL A 80 -16.33 12.13 -35.47
CA VAL A 80 -14.94 11.66 -35.26
C VAL A 80 -14.37 12.25 -33.98
N LEU A 81 -13.74 11.41 -33.14
CA LEU A 81 -13.03 11.90 -31.96
C LEU A 81 -11.84 12.78 -32.39
N CYS A 82 -11.74 13.96 -31.79
CA CYS A 82 -10.73 14.97 -32.08
C CYS A 82 -9.32 14.47 -31.72
N SER A 83 -9.19 13.86 -30.54
CA SER A 83 -7.93 13.33 -30.01
C SER A 83 -8.19 12.27 -28.95
N PHE A 84 -7.16 11.47 -28.68
CA PHE A 84 -7.14 10.52 -27.58
C PHE A 84 -6.57 11.17 -26.31
N PRO A 85 -6.95 10.72 -25.10
CA PRO A 85 -6.38 11.20 -23.86
C PRO A 85 -4.88 10.87 -23.77
N THR A 86 -4.09 11.89 -23.50
CA THR A 86 -2.61 11.82 -23.39
C THR A 86 -2.17 12.39 -22.06
N ALA A 87 -1.14 11.84 -21.43
CA ALA A 87 -0.64 12.36 -20.16
C ALA A 87 0.88 12.30 -20.08
N ASN A 88 1.49 13.40 -19.69
CA ASN A 88 2.94 13.52 -19.56
C ASN A 88 3.32 13.46 -18.07
N VAL A 89 4.09 12.43 -17.70
CA VAL A 89 4.50 12.20 -16.31
C VAL A 89 6.02 12.15 -16.21
N SER A 90 6.56 12.82 -15.19
CA SER A 90 7.99 12.78 -14.87
C SER A 90 8.20 11.98 -13.58
N LEU A 91 9.04 10.95 -13.63
CA LEU A 91 9.40 10.14 -12.45
C LEU A 91 10.55 10.75 -11.63
N LEU A 92 10.63 12.09 -11.63
CA LEU A 92 11.62 12.87 -10.89
C LEU A 92 10.93 13.55 -9.71
N ARG A 93 11.47 13.39 -8.51
CA ARG A 93 10.95 14.08 -7.32
C ARG A 93 11.43 15.53 -7.39
N ASN A 94 10.47 16.47 -7.46
CA ASN A 94 10.73 17.91 -7.57
C ASN A 94 11.77 18.28 -8.64
N SER A 95 11.76 17.59 -9.79
CA SER A 95 12.65 17.82 -10.93
C SER A 95 14.16 17.65 -10.69
N ARG A 96 14.59 17.15 -9.52
CA ARG A 96 16.04 17.04 -9.17
C ARG A 96 16.44 15.71 -8.53
N ASP A 97 15.56 15.09 -7.74
CA ASP A 97 15.86 13.82 -7.07
C ASP A 97 15.38 12.64 -7.92
N ARG A 98 16.33 11.78 -8.32
CA ARG A 98 16.02 10.52 -9.02
C ARG A 98 15.43 9.55 -8.02
N ILE A 99 14.25 9.02 -8.35
CA ILE A 99 13.52 8.08 -7.48
C ILE A 99 13.88 6.63 -7.80
N LEU A 100 14.29 6.37 -9.05
CA LEU A 100 14.69 5.06 -9.54
C LEU A 100 16.20 4.87 -9.35
N MET A 101 16.59 3.74 -8.79
CA MET A 101 17.98 3.32 -8.62
C MET A 101 18.53 2.72 -9.92
N TYR A 102 19.81 2.95 -10.19
CA TYR A 102 20.47 2.40 -11.37
C TYR A 102 20.60 0.87 -11.31
N GLY A 103 20.36 0.22 -12.45
CA GLY A 103 20.56 -1.22 -12.62
C GLY A 103 19.51 -2.13 -11.96
N GLN A 104 18.55 -1.57 -11.23
CA GLN A 104 17.43 -2.34 -10.68
C GLN A 104 16.29 -2.44 -11.71
N PRO A 105 15.73 -3.65 -11.94
CA PRO A 105 14.55 -3.80 -12.79
C PRO A 105 13.30 -3.31 -12.04
N TYR A 106 12.55 -2.42 -12.68
CA TYR A 106 11.30 -1.88 -12.17
C TYR A 106 10.11 -2.36 -13.00
N ARG A 107 9.01 -2.65 -12.31
CA ARG A 107 7.72 -2.90 -12.94
C ARG A 107 6.89 -1.63 -12.99
N ILE A 108 6.44 -1.23 -14.17
CA ILE A 108 5.62 -0.04 -14.39
C ILE A 108 4.19 -0.50 -14.65
N THR A 109 3.29 -0.12 -13.75
CA THR A 109 1.85 -0.38 -13.84
C THR A 109 1.10 0.94 -13.92
N LEU A 110 0.08 0.99 -14.76
CA LEU A 110 -0.90 2.07 -14.80
C LEU A 110 -2.15 1.62 -14.07
N GLU A 111 -2.53 2.36 -13.03
CA GLU A 111 -3.80 2.19 -12.35
C GLU A 111 -4.81 3.20 -12.93
N LEU A 112 -5.74 2.71 -13.75
CA LEU A 112 -6.75 3.52 -14.41
C LEU A 112 -8.10 3.38 -13.70
N LEU A 113 -8.62 4.49 -13.20
CA LEU A 113 -9.93 4.54 -12.56
C LEU A 113 -11.00 4.91 -13.60
N VAL A 114 -11.97 4.02 -13.82
CA VAL A 114 -13.00 4.15 -14.85
C VAL A 114 -14.40 3.99 -14.23
N PRO A 115 -15.37 4.89 -14.51
CA PRO A 115 -16.74 4.70 -14.05
C PRO A 115 -17.43 3.59 -14.86
N GLU A 116 -18.27 2.79 -14.19
CA GLU A 116 -19.02 1.69 -14.81
C GLU A 116 -20.26 2.16 -15.59
N SER A 117 -20.06 3.08 -16.56
CA SER A 117 -21.11 3.58 -17.44
C SER A 117 -21.45 2.59 -18.57
N THR A 118 -22.64 2.72 -19.17
CA THR A 118 -23.04 1.90 -20.34
C THR A 118 -22.12 2.13 -21.53
N VAL A 119 -21.67 3.37 -21.74
CA VAL A 119 -20.73 3.74 -22.80
C VAL A 119 -19.39 3.01 -22.59
N ASN A 120 -18.80 3.11 -21.40
CA ASN A 120 -17.50 2.50 -21.11
C ASN A 120 -17.53 0.97 -21.15
N ARG A 121 -18.66 0.37 -20.75
CA ARG A 121 -18.87 -1.07 -20.86
C ARG A 121 -18.88 -1.54 -22.31
N ASN A 122 -19.50 -0.77 -23.20
CA ASN A 122 -19.65 -1.13 -24.60
C ASN A 122 -18.39 -0.84 -25.44
N LEU A 123 -17.38 -0.16 -24.88
CA LEU A 123 -16.09 0.06 -25.55
C LEU A 123 -15.36 -1.26 -25.84
N GLY A 124 -15.52 -2.28 -24.98
CA GLY A 124 -14.82 -3.55 -25.12
C GLY A 124 -13.33 -3.43 -24.77
N MET A 125 -12.46 -4.00 -25.62
CA MET A 125 -11.02 -3.91 -25.46
C MET A 125 -10.52 -2.55 -25.98
N PHE A 126 -9.78 -1.82 -25.15
CA PHE A 126 -9.11 -0.58 -25.51
C PHE A 126 -7.60 -0.74 -25.30
N MET A 127 -6.80 0.13 -25.91
CA MET A 127 -5.34 0.01 -25.87
C MET A 127 -4.74 1.11 -25.00
N VAL A 128 -3.82 0.73 -24.12
CA VAL A 128 -3.00 1.67 -23.36
C VAL A 128 -1.59 1.56 -23.88
N SER A 129 -1.02 2.67 -24.32
CA SER A 129 0.37 2.74 -24.75
C SER A 129 1.16 3.72 -23.89
N MET A 130 2.45 3.44 -23.77
CA MET A 130 3.40 4.22 -23.00
C MET A 130 4.69 4.38 -23.77
N VAL A 131 5.15 5.63 -23.84
CA VAL A 131 6.38 6.03 -24.49
C VAL A 131 7.31 6.65 -23.46
N CYS A 132 8.55 6.18 -23.41
CA CYS A 132 9.58 6.76 -22.56
C CYS A 132 10.50 7.64 -23.39
N TYR A 133 10.72 8.86 -22.93
CA TYR A 133 11.63 9.81 -23.55
C TYR A 133 12.84 10.10 -22.66
N THR A 134 13.97 10.35 -23.32
CA THR A 134 15.15 10.96 -22.70
C THR A 134 14.89 12.43 -22.36
N ARG A 135 15.76 13.03 -21.54
CA ARG A 135 15.79 14.50 -21.30
C ARG A 135 15.91 15.32 -22.59
N GLY A 136 16.45 14.74 -23.66
CA GLY A 136 16.60 15.37 -24.98
C GLY A 136 15.39 15.20 -25.91
N GLY A 137 14.28 14.63 -25.42
CA GLY A 137 13.06 14.40 -26.23
C GLY A 137 13.17 13.22 -27.21
N LYS A 138 14.26 12.45 -27.16
CA LYS A 138 14.39 11.22 -27.97
C LYS A 138 13.66 10.06 -27.29
N GLU A 139 12.83 9.36 -28.05
CA GLU A 139 12.15 8.13 -27.63
C GLU A 139 13.16 6.99 -27.36
N ILE A 140 13.00 6.33 -26.22
CA ILE A 140 13.85 5.21 -25.75
C ILE A 140 13.11 3.88 -25.88
N SER A 141 11.83 3.87 -25.49
CA SER A 141 11.05 2.64 -25.43
C SER A 141 9.57 2.93 -25.66
N TYR A 142 8.93 2.04 -26.39
CA TYR A 142 7.49 2.02 -26.65
C TYR A 142 6.89 0.72 -26.12
N THR A 143 5.75 0.81 -25.43
CA THR A 143 4.98 -0.35 -25.00
C THR A 143 3.49 -0.11 -25.23
N ALA A 144 2.76 -1.14 -25.63
CA ALA A 144 1.32 -1.09 -25.81
C ALA A 144 0.67 -2.37 -25.26
N ARG A 145 -0.44 -2.20 -24.53
CA ARG A 145 -1.15 -3.27 -23.85
C ARG A 145 -2.65 -3.09 -24.02
N SER A 146 -3.36 -4.18 -24.30
CA SER A 146 -4.82 -4.19 -24.30
C SER A 146 -5.34 -4.26 -22.87
N ALA A 147 -6.36 -3.47 -22.57
CA ALA A 147 -7.11 -3.52 -21.32
C ALA A 147 -8.61 -3.59 -21.62
N MET A 148 -9.38 -4.09 -20.66
CA MET A 148 -10.83 -4.23 -20.79
C MET A 148 -11.48 -4.07 -19.42
N LEU A 149 -12.65 -3.42 -19.37
CA LEU A 149 -13.47 -3.41 -18.16
C LEU A 149 -13.87 -4.84 -17.79
N HIS A 150 -13.97 -5.12 -16.49
CA HIS A 150 -14.38 -6.46 -16.07
C HIS A 150 -15.89 -6.58 -16.29
N TYR A 151 -16.26 -7.51 -17.17
CA TYR A 151 -17.65 -7.72 -17.52
C TYR A 151 -18.43 -8.27 -16.31
N LYS A 152 -19.54 -7.61 -15.98
CA LYS A 152 -20.55 -8.08 -15.03
C LYS A 152 -21.89 -8.22 -15.75
N SER A 153 -22.60 -9.31 -15.49
CA SER A 153 -23.95 -9.51 -16.04
C SER A 153 -24.94 -8.50 -15.43
N HIS A 154 -26.04 -8.24 -16.14
CA HIS A 154 -27.08 -7.33 -15.64
C HIS A 154 -27.65 -7.77 -14.28
N LEU A 155 -27.89 -9.06 -14.11
CA LEU A 155 -28.39 -9.64 -12.86
C LEU A 155 -27.38 -9.42 -11.72
N LEU A 156 -26.10 -9.71 -11.96
CA LEU A 156 -25.05 -9.52 -10.95
C LEU A 156 -24.95 -8.05 -10.53
N LYS A 157 -24.99 -7.13 -11.49
CA LYS A 157 -24.97 -5.68 -11.20
C LYS A 157 -26.17 -5.22 -10.38
N THR A 158 -27.37 -5.72 -10.67
CA THR A 158 -28.56 -5.38 -9.87
C THR A 158 -28.45 -5.90 -8.44
N LEU A 159 -27.94 -7.13 -8.25
CA LEU A 159 -27.74 -7.69 -6.92
C LEU A 159 -26.65 -6.94 -6.14
N GLU A 160 -25.53 -6.61 -6.79
CA GLU A 160 -24.44 -5.85 -6.18
C GLU A 160 -24.89 -4.43 -5.80
N THR A 161 -25.66 -3.77 -6.68
CA THR A 161 -26.22 -2.44 -6.41
C THR A 161 -27.24 -2.48 -5.27
N LEU A 162 -28.08 -3.53 -5.21
CA LEU A 162 -29.05 -3.71 -4.12
C LEU A 162 -28.36 -4.01 -2.78
N ALA A 163 -27.33 -4.85 -2.80
CA ALA A 163 -26.54 -5.19 -1.61
C ALA A 163 -25.74 -4.00 -1.08
N SER A 164 -25.22 -3.14 -1.97
CA SER A 164 -24.46 -1.93 -1.62
C SER A 164 -25.30 -0.65 -1.56
N LEU A 165 -26.62 -0.74 -1.69
CA LEU A 165 -27.55 0.38 -1.75
C LEU A 165 -27.36 1.41 -0.61
N PRO A 166 -27.31 1.03 0.68
CA PRO A 166 -27.15 2.02 1.75
C PRO A 166 -25.80 2.75 1.67
N LEU A 167 -24.75 2.07 1.21
CA LEU A 167 -23.40 2.63 1.07
C LEU A 167 -23.32 3.61 -0.11
N LEU A 168 -24.00 3.29 -1.21
CA LEU A 168 -24.11 4.16 -2.38
C LEU A 168 -24.92 5.43 -2.07
N LEU A 169 -26.06 5.30 -1.38
CA LEU A 169 -26.91 6.44 -1.03
C LEU A 169 -26.28 7.37 0.00
N SER A 170 -25.49 6.83 0.92
CA SER A 170 -24.74 7.64 1.90
C SER A 170 -23.49 8.32 1.29
N GLY A 171 -23.16 8.05 0.02
CA GLY A 171 -21.99 8.60 -0.65
C GLY A 171 -20.66 8.01 -0.16
N LEU A 172 -20.69 6.94 0.65
CA LEU A 172 -19.50 6.26 1.15
C LEU A 172 -18.86 5.34 0.10
N SER A 173 -19.61 5.01 -0.96
CA SER A 173 -19.12 4.24 -2.10
C SER A 173 -19.64 4.80 -3.42
N GLU A 174 -18.87 4.54 -4.48
CA GLU A 174 -19.13 4.99 -5.84
C GLU A 174 -19.03 3.81 -6.80
N GLN A 175 -19.78 3.85 -7.91
CA GLN A 175 -19.74 2.82 -8.95
C GLN A 175 -18.58 3.07 -9.93
N LYS A 176 -17.38 2.70 -9.49
CA LYS A 176 -16.14 2.81 -10.25
C LYS A 176 -15.34 1.51 -10.23
N GLN A 177 -14.57 1.30 -11.28
CA GLN A 177 -13.68 0.17 -11.43
C GLN A 177 -12.24 0.66 -11.61
N THR A 178 -11.31 0.05 -10.87
CA THR A 178 -9.87 0.27 -11.08
C THR A 178 -9.32 -0.83 -11.98
N LEU A 179 -8.64 -0.44 -13.05
CA LEU A 179 -7.98 -1.32 -14.01
C LEU A 179 -6.47 -1.18 -13.84
N GLU A 180 -5.79 -2.27 -13.49
CA GLU A 180 -4.33 -2.32 -13.42
C GLU A 180 -3.78 -2.86 -14.75
N VAL A 181 -2.99 -2.05 -15.44
CA VAL A 181 -2.36 -2.41 -16.72
C VAL A 181 -0.85 -2.41 -16.56
N GLU A 182 -0.24 -3.58 -16.66
CA GLU A 182 1.22 -3.72 -16.63
C GLU A 182 1.84 -3.32 -17.98
N LEU A 183 2.44 -2.15 -18.02
CA LEU A 183 3.03 -1.59 -19.23
C LEU A 183 4.44 -2.17 -19.48
N HIS A 184 5.24 -2.27 -18.42
CA HIS A 184 6.62 -2.77 -18.52
C HIS A 184 6.99 -3.62 -17.30
N SER A 185 7.52 -4.82 -17.51
CA SER A 185 7.85 -5.78 -16.44
C SER A 185 9.24 -5.55 -15.83
N GLU A 186 10.25 -5.33 -16.69
CA GLU A 186 11.67 -5.20 -16.29
C GLU A 186 12.30 -3.92 -16.84
N TYR A 187 11.73 -2.77 -16.48
CA TYR A 187 12.26 -1.47 -16.92
C TYR A 187 13.55 -1.16 -16.16
N ARG A 188 14.64 -0.91 -16.89
CA ARG A 188 15.93 -0.49 -16.31
C ARG A 188 16.21 0.97 -16.67
N GLU A 189 16.62 1.72 -15.67
CA GLU A 189 16.92 3.14 -15.84
C GLU A 189 18.32 3.32 -16.46
N ASP A 190 18.39 3.53 -17.78
CA ASP A 190 19.67 3.56 -18.52
C ASP A 190 20.22 4.98 -18.79
N SER A 191 19.49 6.07 -18.48
CA SER A 191 19.99 7.45 -18.70
C SER A 191 19.40 8.52 -17.74
N VAL A 192 19.63 9.82 -17.99
CA VAL A 192 19.59 10.92 -16.98
C VAL A 192 18.30 11.77 -16.98
N GLY A 193 17.27 11.44 -17.75
CA GLY A 193 15.99 12.14 -17.59
C GLY A 193 14.84 11.48 -18.32
N PHE A 194 13.66 11.58 -17.71
CA PHE A 194 12.49 10.80 -18.08
C PHE A 194 11.25 11.67 -18.09
N VAL A 195 10.69 11.81 -19.29
CA VAL A 195 9.28 12.16 -19.49
C VAL A 195 8.64 10.91 -20.06
N LYS A 196 7.54 10.47 -19.47
CA LYS A 196 6.77 9.33 -19.91
C LYS A 196 5.44 9.85 -20.40
N GLU A 197 5.07 9.50 -21.62
CA GLU A 197 3.78 9.86 -22.19
C GLU A 197 2.92 8.61 -22.22
N VAL A 198 1.75 8.67 -21.58
CA VAL A 198 0.77 7.59 -21.54
C VAL A 198 -0.43 7.99 -22.38
N PHE A 199 -0.81 7.14 -23.31
CA PHE A 199 -1.95 7.33 -24.21
C PHE A 199 -2.95 6.21 -23.99
N VAL A 200 -4.22 6.54 -23.88
CA VAL A 200 -5.31 5.57 -23.89
C VAL A 200 -6.07 5.74 -25.21
N LEU A 201 -6.04 4.71 -26.05
CA LEU A 201 -6.63 4.65 -27.39
C LEU A 201 -7.95 3.85 -27.36
#